data_AF-A0AA97HZU4-F1
#
_entry.id   AF-A0AA97HZU4-F1
#
_cell.length_a   1.000
_cell.length_b   1.000
_cell.length_c   1.000
_cell.angle_alpha   90.00
_cell.angle_beta   90.00
_cell.angle_gamma   90.00
#
_symmetry.space_group_name_H-M   'P 1'
#
loop_
_entity.id
_entity.type
_entity.pdbx_description
1 polymer ?
#
loop_
_entity_poly.entity_id
_entity_poly.type
_entity_poly.pdbx_seq_one_letter_code
_entity_poly.pdbx_strand_id
1 'polypeptide(L)'
;MQFSEAFSSMGYNLENKRQDWSAEKDKGVCISLWSKETDWKTLTMDSRLHAGDNQIWKDKPGNKKRIVHARRALDEFDGWIDVVKIDGEPGVSYGTASPWIPEERKGYRWRVTDIDEHTGHIRMQAQKPDS
;
A
#
# COMPACT_ATOMS: atom_id res chain seq x y z
N MET A 1 -1.42 -4.09 15.56
CA MET A 1 -1.74 -5.53 15.34
C MET A 1 -0.68 -6.15 14.44
N GLN A 2 -0.70 -7.47 14.24
CA GLN A 2 0.19 -8.14 13.30
C GLN A 2 -0.17 -7.77 11.85
N PHE A 3 0.81 -7.91 10.95
CA PHE A 3 0.66 -7.53 9.54
C PHE A 3 -0.54 -8.21 8.87
N SER A 4 -0.64 -9.54 8.95
CA SER A 4 -1.74 -10.28 8.35
C SER A 4 -3.10 -9.99 8.99
N GLU A 5 -3.13 -9.70 10.30
CA GLU A 5 -4.37 -9.37 11.02
C GLU A 5 -4.98 -8.07 10.50
N ALA A 6 -4.14 -7.09 10.14
CA ALA A 6 -4.59 -5.82 9.57
C ALA A 6 -5.23 -5.99 8.18
N PHE A 7 -4.74 -6.91 7.36
CA PHE A 7 -5.40 -7.25 6.09
C PHE A 7 -6.73 -7.97 6.33
N SER A 8 -6.73 -8.96 7.24
CA SER A 8 -7.93 -9.75 7.53
C SER A 8 -9.05 -8.93 8.15
N SER A 9 -8.75 -7.94 8.99
CA SER A 9 -9.77 -7.05 9.56
C SER A 9 -10.48 -6.19 8.51
N MET A 10 -9.87 -5.98 7.35
CA MET A 10 -10.47 -5.29 6.19
C MET A 10 -11.07 -6.28 5.15
N GLY A 11 -11.11 -7.57 5.49
CA GLY A 11 -11.66 -8.63 4.63
C GLY A 11 -10.73 -9.10 3.52
N TYR A 12 -9.43 -8.86 3.64
CA TYR A 12 -8.43 -9.33 2.68
C TYR A 12 -7.67 -10.55 3.20
N ASN A 13 -7.32 -11.46 2.28
CA ASN A 13 -6.50 -12.62 2.58
C ASN A 13 -5.13 -12.50 1.89
N LEU A 14 -4.05 -12.59 2.66
CA LEU A 14 -2.69 -12.71 2.12
C LEU A 14 -2.41 -14.18 1.84
N GLU A 15 -2.17 -14.52 0.57
CA GLU A 15 -1.80 -15.88 0.18
C GLU A 15 -0.47 -16.29 0.81
N ASN A 16 0.52 -15.38 0.79
CA ASN A 16 1.79 -15.57 1.46
C ASN A 16 2.05 -14.47 2.51
N LYS A 17 1.64 -14.73 3.75
CA LYS A 17 1.73 -13.79 4.89
C LYS A 17 3.13 -13.19 5.14
N ARG A 18 4.20 -13.84 4.69
CA ARG A 18 5.59 -13.37 4.90
C ARG A 18 6.15 -12.55 3.73
N GLN A 19 5.62 -12.72 2.54
CA GLN A 19 6.19 -12.13 1.32
C GLN A 19 5.25 -11.15 0.64
N ASP A 20 3.94 -11.32 0.78
CA ASP A 20 2.95 -10.47 0.14
C ASP A 20 2.86 -9.13 0.85
N TRP A 21 2.90 -8.05 0.08
CA TRP A 21 2.73 -6.67 0.56
C TRP A 21 1.39 -6.08 0.14
N SER A 22 0.56 -6.90 -0.49
CA SER A 22 -0.73 -6.51 -1.03
C SER A 22 -1.63 -7.72 -1.15
N ALA A 23 -2.92 -7.47 -1.10
CA ALA A 23 -3.98 -8.46 -1.31
C ALA A 23 -5.07 -7.84 -2.17
N GLU A 24 -5.93 -8.68 -2.72
CA GLU A 24 -7.10 -8.25 -3.49
C GLU A 24 -8.34 -9.05 -3.09
N LYS A 25 -9.50 -8.52 -3.48
CA LYS A 25 -10.80 -9.17 -3.45
C LYS A 25 -11.61 -8.69 -4.66
N ASP A 26 -12.81 -9.21 -4.84
CA ASP A 26 -13.64 -8.88 -6.01
C ASP A 26 -13.82 -7.38 -6.25
N LYS A 27 -13.98 -6.60 -5.17
CA LYS A 27 -14.32 -5.17 -5.22
C LYS A 27 -13.23 -4.25 -4.67
N GLY A 28 -11.98 -4.70 -4.60
CA GLY A 28 -10.93 -3.82 -4.11
C GLY A 28 -9.56 -4.46 -4.01
N VAL A 29 -8.58 -3.58 -3.85
CA VAL A 29 -7.18 -3.90 -3.63
C VAL A 29 -6.75 -3.28 -2.31
N CYS A 30 -5.95 -4.01 -1.54
CA CYS A 30 -5.28 -3.51 -0.36
C CYS A 30 -3.77 -3.58 -0.54
N ILE A 31 -3.08 -2.48 -0.25
CA ILE A 31 -1.61 -2.38 -0.29
C ILE A 31 -1.09 -1.94 1.07
N SER A 32 0.07 -2.45 1.47
CA SER A 32 0.76 -1.92 2.62
C SER A 32 1.61 -0.70 2.30
N LEU A 33 1.59 0.27 3.20
CA LEU A 33 2.29 1.56 3.09
C LEU A 33 3.14 1.77 4.34
N TRP A 34 4.42 2.13 4.14
CA TRP A 34 5.30 2.46 5.25
C TRP A 34 5.03 3.88 5.74
N SER A 35 4.84 4.04 7.05
CA SER A 35 4.64 5.36 7.65
C SER A 35 5.81 6.31 7.43
N LYS A 36 7.03 5.78 7.30
CA LYS A 36 8.24 6.56 7.02
C LYS A 36 8.27 7.11 5.59
N GLU A 37 7.65 6.43 4.63
CA GLU A 37 7.55 6.84 3.23
C GLU A 37 6.40 7.82 2.97
N THR A 38 5.70 8.22 4.02
CA THR A 38 4.50 9.05 3.94
C THR A 38 4.79 10.43 4.49
N ASP A 39 4.65 11.45 3.65
CA ASP A 39 4.52 12.81 4.10
C ASP A 39 3.12 13.01 4.69
N TRP A 40 3.05 12.99 6.02
CA TRP A 40 1.81 13.17 6.77
C TRP A 40 1.23 14.58 6.71
N LYS A 41 2.02 15.58 6.31
CA LYS A 41 1.54 16.96 6.14
C LYS A 41 0.75 17.10 4.84
N THR A 42 1.26 16.49 3.76
CA THR A 42 0.61 16.54 2.43
C THR A 42 -0.23 15.31 2.12
N LEU A 43 -0.24 14.31 3.02
CA LEU A 43 -0.87 13.00 2.84
C LEU A 43 -0.47 12.34 1.52
N THR A 44 0.81 12.43 1.19
CA THR A 44 1.39 11.83 0.00
C THR A 44 2.37 10.74 0.42
N MET A 45 2.33 9.61 -0.26
CA MET A 45 3.33 8.56 -0.14
C MET A 45 4.04 8.39 -1.46
N ASP A 46 5.36 8.30 -1.40
CA ASP A 46 6.18 8.01 -2.56
C ASP A 46 7.26 7.00 -2.16
N SER A 47 7.10 5.78 -2.67
CA SER A 47 8.02 4.68 -2.38
C SER A 47 9.44 4.90 -2.92
N ARG A 48 9.69 5.96 -3.72
CA ARG A 48 11.03 6.36 -4.17
C ARG A 48 11.85 7.03 -3.06
N LEU A 49 11.21 7.63 -2.06
CA LEU A 49 11.85 8.50 -1.08
C LEU A 49 12.74 7.77 -0.06
N HIS A 50 12.45 6.49 0.21
CA HIS A 50 13.27 5.65 1.10
C HIS A 50 13.63 4.31 0.46
N ALA A 51 13.62 4.27 -0.87
CA ALA A 51 14.14 3.15 -1.61
C ALA A 51 15.66 3.12 -1.47
N GLY A 52 16.17 2.47 -0.41
CA GLY A 52 17.52 1.92 -0.47
C GLY A 52 17.66 1.05 -1.74
N ASP A 53 18.89 0.88 -2.24
CA ASP A 53 19.22 0.32 -3.57
C ASP A 53 18.07 -0.42 -4.29
N ASN A 54 17.46 0.29 -5.25
CA ASN A 54 16.27 -0.09 -6.03
C ASN A 54 16.33 -1.51 -6.63
N GLN A 55 17.53 -2.07 -6.82
CA GLN A 55 17.73 -3.42 -7.36
C GLN A 55 17.21 -4.52 -6.42
N ILE A 56 17.22 -4.32 -5.10
CA ILE A 56 16.87 -5.38 -4.15
C ILE A 56 15.35 -5.64 -4.16
N TRP A 57 14.54 -4.60 -4.40
CA TRP A 57 13.09 -4.63 -4.20
C TRP A 57 12.28 -4.98 -5.45
N LYS A 58 12.73 -4.50 -6.62
CA LYS A 58 12.09 -4.74 -7.91
C LYS A 58 11.77 -6.23 -8.15
N ASP A 59 12.72 -7.10 -7.80
CA ASP A 59 12.60 -8.53 -8.08
C ASP A 59 11.91 -9.35 -6.99
N LYS A 60 11.51 -8.72 -5.87
CA LYS A 60 10.79 -9.44 -4.81
C LYS A 60 9.39 -9.84 -5.28
N PRO A 61 8.97 -11.10 -5.06
CA PRO A 61 7.62 -11.56 -5.42
C PRO A 61 6.50 -10.64 -4.88
N GLY A 62 6.63 -10.20 -3.62
CA GLY A 62 5.69 -9.27 -3.00
C GLY A 62 5.56 -7.94 -3.73
N ASN A 63 6.66 -7.40 -4.26
CA ASN A 63 6.62 -6.15 -5.01
C ASN A 63 5.96 -6.34 -6.38
N LYS A 64 6.29 -7.42 -7.08
CA LYS A 64 5.67 -7.74 -8.37
C LYS A 64 4.16 -7.86 -8.23
N LYS A 65 3.70 -8.56 -7.19
CA LYS A 65 2.27 -8.68 -6.86
C LYS A 65 1.63 -7.32 -6.53
N ARG A 66 2.32 -6.49 -5.73
CA ARG A 66 1.87 -5.13 -5.39
C ARG A 66 1.66 -4.26 -6.63
N ILE A 67 2.55 -4.34 -7.61
CA ILE A 67 2.43 -3.58 -8.86
C ILE A 67 1.24 -4.05 -9.70
N VAL A 68 1.03 -5.37 -9.81
CA VAL A 68 -0.17 -5.92 -10.48
C VAL A 68 -1.45 -5.42 -9.81
N HIS A 69 -1.53 -5.47 -8.48
CA HIS A 69 -2.71 -4.97 -7.76
C HIS A 69 -2.88 -3.45 -7.88
N ALA A 70 -1.80 -2.66 -7.84
CA ALA A 70 -1.87 -1.22 -8.03
C ALA A 70 -2.36 -0.86 -9.45
N ARG A 71 -1.89 -1.58 -10.47
CA ARG A 71 -2.38 -1.46 -11.85
C ARG A 71 -3.87 -1.79 -11.94
N ARG A 72 -4.29 -2.91 -11.36
CA ARG A 72 -5.70 -3.29 -11.27
C ARG A 72 -6.55 -2.21 -10.60
N ALA A 73 -6.04 -1.57 -9.54
CA ALA A 73 -6.76 -0.48 -8.90
C ALA A 73 -6.96 0.73 -9.82
N LEU A 74 -5.95 1.12 -10.59
CA LEU A 74 -6.08 2.17 -11.61
C LEU A 74 -7.12 1.80 -12.68
N ASP A 75 -7.09 0.55 -13.14
CA ASP A 75 -7.90 0.09 -14.28
C ASP A 75 -9.37 -0.18 -13.89
N GLU A 76 -9.63 -0.73 -12.70
CA GLU A 76 -10.96 -1.20 -12.27
C GLU A 76 -11.61 -0.33 -11.18
N PHE A 77 -10.81 0.37 -10.36
CA PHE A 77 -11.28 1.05 -9.15
C PHE A 77 -10.96 2.55 -9.14
N ASP A 78 -10.73 3.16 -10.31
CA ASP A 78 -10.36 4.59 -10.44
C ASP A 78 -9.13 4.96 -9.57
N GLY A 79 -8.22 4.02 -9.38
CA GLY A 79 -7.02 4.16 -8.56
C GLY A 79 -7.24 4.04 -7.05
N TRP A 80 -8.48 3.88 -6.58
CA TRP A 80 -8.77 3.79 -5.16
C TRP A 80 -8.32 2.45 -4.57
N ILE A 81 -7.66 2.52 -3.42
CA ILE A 81 -7.16 1.35 -2.70
C ILE A 81 -7.44 1.45 -1.20
N ASP A 82 -7.52 0.28 -0.58
CA ASP A 82 -7.42 0.15 0.87
C ASP A 82 -5.95 0.09 1.28
N VAL A 83 -5.63 0.57 2.48
CA VAL A 83 -4.25 0.66 2.95
C VAL A 83 -4.08 0.04 4.33
N VAL A 84 -3.05 -0.79 4.47
CA VAL A 84 -2.47 -1.14 5.78
C VAL A 84 -1.24 -0.28 6.01
N LYS A 85 -1.29 0.61 6.99
CA LYS A 85 -0.15 1.41 7.43
C LYS A 85 0.78 0.55 8.28
N ILE A 86 2.05 0.49 7.91
CA ILE A 86 3.12 -0.19 8.64
C ILE A 86 4.04 0.83 9.31
N ASP A 87 4.23 0.70 10.61
CA ASP A 87 5.29 1.37 11.37
C ASP A 87 6.50 0.44 11.49
N GLY A 88 7.70 0.93 11.19
CA GLY A 88 8.96 0.16 11.23
C GLY A 88 10.02 0.74 10.30
N GLU A 89 10.96 -0.10 9.88
CA GLU A 89 12.04 0.27 8.95
C GLU A 89 11.99 -0.62 7.70
N PRO A 90 11.75 -0.04 6.51
CA PRO A 90 11.83 -0.76 5.24
C PRO A 90 13.15 -1.54 5.12
N GLY A 91 13.10 -2.83 4.80
CA GLY A 91 14.30 -3.67 4.66
C GLY A 91 14.83 -4.30 5.94
N VAL A 92 14.38 -3.86 7.11
CA VAL A 92 14.85 -4.40 8.40
C VAL A 92 13.73 -5.18 9.08
N SER A 93 12.65 -4.50 9.48
CA SER A 93 11.51 -5.12 10.15
C SER A 93 10.31 -4.17 10.22
N TYR A 94 9.11 -4.75 10.26
CA TYR A 94 7.93 -4.02 10.70
C TYR A 94 7.76 -4.17 12.21
N GLY A 95 7.33 -3.10 12.88
CA GLY A 95 6.94 -3.09 14.29
C GLY A 95 5.46 -3.36 14.46
N THR A 96 4.62 -2.48 13.89
CA THR A 96 3.16 -2.61 13.98
C THR A 96 2.48 -2.33 12.65
N ALA A 97 1.39 -3.03 12.40
CA ALA A 97 0.48 -2.74 11.30
C ALA A 97 -0.85 -2.21 11.83
N SER A 98 -1.49 -1.32 11.06
CA SER A 98 -2.80 -0.75 11.36
C SER A 98 -3.55 -0.46 10.06
N PRO A 99 -4.85 -0.81 9.96
CA PRO A 99 -5.66 -0.47 8.80
C PRO A 99 -5.89 1.05 8.72
N TRP A 100 -5.96 1.58 7.50
CA TRP A 100 -6.43 2.94 7.25
C TRP A 100 -7.95 2.94 7.14
N ILE A 101 -8.63 3.34 8.22
CA ILE A 101 -10.09 3.40 8.28
C ILE A 101 -10.56 4.82 7.90
N PRO A 102 -11.23 5.04 6.76
CA PRO A 102 -11.59 6.39 6.29
C PRO A 102 -12.42 7.19 7.29
N GLU A 103 -13.30 6.55 8.03
CA GLU A 103 -14.16 7.15 9.06
C GLU A 103 -13.33 7.79 10.19
N GLU A 104 -12.25 7.12 10.61
CA GLU A 104 -11.28 7.65 11.58
C GLU A 104 -10.33 8.70 10.99
N ARG A 105 -10.42 8.91 9.68
CA ARG A 105 -9.54 9.76 8.88
C ARG A 105 -10.32 10.83 8.13
N LYS A 106 -11.46 11.27 8.65
CA LYS A 106 -12.28 12.37 8.10
C LYS A 106 -12.69 12.15 6.62
N GLY A 107 -12.88 10.89 6.23
CA GLY A 107 -13.26 10.49 4.87
C GLY A 107 -12.13 10.43 3.85
N TYR A 108 -10.87 10.63 4.26
CA TYR A 108 -9.73 10.49 3.35
C TYR A 108 -9.51 9.02 3.00
N ARG A 109 -9.31 8.76 1.71
CA ARG A 109 -8.97 7.45 1.13
C ARG A 109 -7.72 7.59 0.28
N TRP A 110 -6.97 6.50 0.12
CA TRP A 110 -5.76 6.50 -0.68
C TRP A 110 -6.07 6.19 -2.13
N ARG A 111 -5.49 6.98 -3.03
CA ARG A 111 -5.55 6.76 -4.47
C ARG A 111 -4.14 6.63 -5.03
N VAL A 112 -3.92 5.63 -5.87
CA VAL A 112 -2.69 5.50 -6.67
C VAL A 112 -2.67 6.63 -7.69
N THR A 113 -1.58 7.37 -7.75
CA THR A 113 -1.41 8.51 -8.67
C THR A 113 -0.32 8.28 -9.71
N ASP A 114 0.60 7.36 -9.46
CA ASP A 114 1.71 7.03 -10.36
C ASP A 114 2.19 5.60 -10.10
N ILE A 115 2.54 4.88 -11.17
CA ILE A 115 3.20 3.57 -11.10
C ILE A 115 4.37 3.60 -12.08
N ASP A 116 5.58 3.41 -11.55
CA ASP A 116 6.74 3.07 -12.34
C ASP A 116 6.85 1.54 -12.42
N GLU A 117 6.37 0.97 -13.51
CA GLU A 117 6.44 -0.48 -13.74
C GLU A 117 7.86 -0.98 -13.96
N HIS A 118 8.79 -0.10 -14.38
CA HIS A 118 10.17 -0.51 -14.61
C HIS A 118 10.90 -0.74 -13.30
N THR A 119 10.63 0.07 -12.27
CA THR A 119 11.27 -0.03 -10.96
C THR A 119 10.40 -0.73 -9.92
N GLY A 120 9.10 -0.80 -10.15
CA GLY A 120 8.11 -1.24 -9.17
C GLY A 120 7.86 -0.21 -8.07
N HIS A 121 7.99 1.09 -8.39
CA HIS A 121 7.64 2.18 -7.48
C HIS A 121 6.19 2.62 -7.69
N ILE A 122 5.55 2.99 -6.60
CA ILE A 122 4.22 3.60 -6.59
C ILE A 122 4.27 4.95 -5.88
N ARG A 123 3.41 5.85 -6.33
CA ARG A 123 3.03 7.08 -5.62
C ARG A 123 1.55 7.03 -5.34
N MET A 124 1.17 7.49 -4.15
CA MET A 124 -0.21 7.53 -3.70
C MET A 124 -0.49 8.84 -2.99
N GLN A 125 -1.74 9.27 -3.03
CA GLN A 125 -2.20 10.45 -2.32
C GLN A 125 -3.50 10.14 -1.60
N ALA A 126 -3.60 10.56 -0.33
CA ALA A 126 -4.87 10.52 0.37
C ALA A 126 -5.70 11.73 -0.06
N GLN A 127 -6.91 11.47 -0.53
CA GLN A 127 -7.86 12.50 -0.94
C GLN A 127 -9.27 12.08 -0.53
N LYS A 128 -10.20 13.03 -0.47
CA LYS A 128 -11.61 12.71 -0.26
C LYS A 128 -12.21 12.26 -1.59
N PRO A 129 -12.98 11.17 -1.64
CA PRO A 129 -13.78 10.87 -2.83
C PRO A 129 -14.73 12.02 -3.11
N ASP A 130 -14.89 12.39 -4.37
CA ASP A 130 -15.94 13.32 -4.77
C ASP A 130 -17.30 12.68 -4.46
N SER A 131 -18.15 13.41 -3.73
CA SER A 131 -19.48 12.98 -3.30
C SER A 131 -20.46 12.87 -4.47
#